data_AF-G4CH54-F1
#
_entry.id   AF-G4CH54-F1
#
_cell.length_a   1.000
_cell.length_b   1.000
_cell.length_c   1.000
_cell.angle_alpha   90.00
_cell.angle_beta   90.00
_cell.angle_gamma   90.00
#
_symmetry.space_group_name_H-M   'P 1'
#
loop_
_entity.id
_entity.type
_entity.pdbx_description
1 polymer ?
#
loop_
_entity_poly.entity_id
_entity_poly.type
_entity_poly.pdbx_seq_one_letter_code
_entity_poly.pdbx_strand_id
1 'polypeptide(L)'
;QHLTEHQLRDGIMQKAHRGRPLSREQKVRNGRLAKVRYVVEQSFGTLHRKFRYARATYFGLTKVRAQSHLKAMCVNLLKAANRLSVPVAA
;
A
#
# COMPACT_ATOMS: atom_id res chain seq x y z
N GLN A 1 20.26 -4.42 -14.17
CA GLN A 1 20.74 -3.71 -15.36
C GLN A 1 19.94 -2.41 -15.50
N HIS A 2 18.66 -2.45 -15.86
CA HIS A 2 17.81 -1.24 -16.00
C HIS A 2 17.83 -0.23 -14.81
N LEU A 3 17.62 -0.68 -13.56
CA LEU A 3 17.64 0.24 -12.40
C LEU A 3 19.01 0.90 -12.21
N THR A 4 20.08 0.14 -12.43
CA THR A 4 21.47 0.61 -12.30
C THR A 4 21.82 1.62 -13.40
N GLU A 5 21.36 1.39 -14.63
CA GLU A 5 21.50 2.33 -15.76
C GLU A 5 20.87 3.70 -15.44
N HIS A 6 19.74 3.69 -14.72
CA HIS A 6 19.08 4.91 -14.24
C HIS A 6 19.55 5.42 -12.88
N GLN A 7 20.64 4.85 -12.32
CA GLN A 7 21.19 5.21 -11.00
C GLN A 7 20.16 5.07 -9.85
N LEU A 8 19.18 4.19 -10.02
CA LEU A 8 18.13 3.91 -9.04
C LEU A 8 18.47 2.69 -8.19
N ARG A 9 18.11 2.78 -6.91
CA ARG A 9 18.15 1.64 -5.98
C ARG A 9 16.83 0.88 -6.05
N ASP A 10 16.88 -0.43 -5.83
CA ASP A 10 15.66 -1.22 -5.75
C ASP A 10 14.81 -0.82 -4.52
N GLY A 11 13.50 -0.77 -4.70
CA GLY A 11 12.52 -0.51 -3.64
C GLY A 11 12.08 -1.76 -2.89
N ILE A 12 12.77 -2.89 -3.05
CA ILE A 12 12.35 -4.18 -2.52
C ILE A 12 12.87 -4.36 -1.09
N MET A 13 11.95 -4.60 -0.17
CA MET A 13 12.31 -4.89 1.22
C MET A 13 12.95 -6.28 1.33
N GLN A 14 14.06 -6.35 2.05
CA GLN A 14 14.76 -7.61 2.32
C GLN A 14 13.95 -8.45 3.32
N LYS A 15 13.93 -9.77 3.13
CA LYS A 15 13.26 -10.72 4.02
C LYS A 15 14.28 -11.49 4.85
N ALA A 16 13.93 -11.77 6.11
CA ALA A 16 14.67 -12.73 6.92
C ALA A 16 14.39 -14.15 6.39
N HIS A 17 15.36 -15.04 6.56
CA HIS A 17 15.23 -16.47 6.24
C HIS A 17 15.64 -17.30 7.46
N ARG A 18 15.32 -18.60 7.45
CA ARG A 18 15.68 -19.51 8.56
C ARG A 18 17.20 -19.48 8.80
N GLY A 19 17.61 -19.22 10.04
CA GLY A 19 19.02 -19.09 10.42
C GLY A 19 19.73 -17.83 9.92
N ARG A 20 19.02 -16.91 9.23
CA ARG A 20 19.57 -15.65 8.71
C ARG A 20 18.62 -14.49 9.00
N PRO A 21 18.71 -13.91 10.22
CA PRO A 21 17.93 -12.71 10.57
C PRO A 21 18.41 -11.49 9.77
N LEU A 22 17.57 -10.47 9.66
CA LEU A 22 17.97 -9.20 9.04
C LEU A 22 19.04 -8.50 9.88
N SER A 23 20.09 -8.02 9.21
CA SER A 23 21.09 -7.15 9.83
C SER A 23 20.47 -5.81 10.24
N ARG A 24 21.17 -5.06 11.12
CA ARG A 24 20.71 -3.74 11.57
C ARG A 24 20.52 -2.78 10.39
N GLU A 25 21.43 -2.79 9.43
CA GLU A 25 21.36 -1.95 8.23
C GLU A 25 20.17 -2.31 7.35
N GLN A 26 19.91 -3.60 7.15
CA GLN A 26 18.75 -4.08 6.38
C GLN A 26 17.44 -3.66 7.05
N LYS A 27 17.35 -3.72 8.39
CA LYS A 27 16.19 -3.23 9.14
C LYS A 27 16.00 -1.71 8.96
N VAL A 28 17.06 -0.92 9.03
CA VAL A 28 17.00 0.54 8.81
C VAL A 28 16.54 0.85 7.38
N ARG A 29 17.11 0.18 6.37
CA ARG A 29 16.69 0.30 4.97
C ARG A 29 15.22 -0.04 4.78
N ASN A 30 14.79 -1.20 5.30
CA ASN A 30 13.39 -1.63 5.26
C ASN A 30 12.46 -0.64 5.97
N GLY A 31 12.88 -0.05 7.09
CA GLY A 31 12.11 0.97 7.80
C GLY A 31 11.90 2.24 6.96
N ARG A 32 12.91 2.68 6.21
CA ARG A 32 12.79 3.81 5.27
C ARG A 32 11.82 3.49 4.13
N LEU A 33 11.94 2.30 3.54
CA LEU A 33 11.02 1.84 2.50
C LEU A 33 9.58 1.71 3.01
N ALA A 34 9.39 1.22 4.24
CA ALA A 34 8.07 1.04 4.83
C ALA A 34 7.31 2.36 4.98
N LYS A 35 8.00 3.47 5.30
CA LYS A 35 7.38 4.81 5.38
C LYS A 35 6.75 5.23 4.05
N VAL A 36 7.43 4.95 2.93
CA VAL A 36 6.92 5.27 1.59
C VAL A 36 5.79 4.31 1.20
N ARG A 37 5.99 3.00 1.41
CA ARG A 37 5.00 1.96 1.06
C ARG A 37 3.70 2.08 1.83
N TYR A 38 3.76 2.54 3.08
CA TYR A 38 2.59 2.69 3.97
C TYR A 38 1.44 3.44 3.31
N VAL A 39 1.71 4.52 2.57
CA VAL A 39 0.69 5.35 1.91
C VAL A 39 -0.18 4.52 0.95
N VAL A 40 0.46 3.61 0.20
CA VAL A 40 -0.18 2.76 -0.79
C VAL A 40 -0.81 1.54 -0.10
N GLU A 41 -0.06 0.86 0.76
CA GLU A 41 -0.49 -0.38 1.42
C GLU A 41 -1.69 -0.18 2.34
N GLN A 42 -1.81 0.97 3.01
CA GLN A 42 -2.99 1.31 3.80
C GLN A 42 -4.26 1.35 2.96
N SER A 43 -4.18 1.85 1.73
CA SER A 43 -5.32 1.96 0.83
C SER A 43 -5.80 0.56 0.41
N PHE A 44 -4.87 -0.33 0.06
CA PHE A 44 -5.18 -1.74 -0.23
C PHE A 44 -5.75 -2.48 0.98
N GLY A 45 -5.16 -2.29 2.16
CA GLY A 45 -5.69 -2.87 3.41
C GLY A 45 -7.12 -2.41 3.70
N THR A 46 -7.41 -1.13 3.46
CA THR A 46 -8.76 -0.55 3.60
C THR A 46 -9.74 -1.15 2.58
N LEU A 47 -9.33 -1.25 1.31
CA LEU A 47 -10.11 -1.90 0.25
C LEU A 47 -10.48 -3.34 0.62
N HIS A 48 -9.52 -4.11 1.12
CA HIS A 48 -9.75 -5.51 1.51
C HIS A 48 -10.68 -5.61 2.73
N ARG A 49 -10.41 -4.85 3.80
CA ARG A 49 -11.10 -5.01 5.09
C ARG A 49 -12.45 -4.32 5.15
N LYS A 50 -12.53 -3.04 4.76
CA LYS A 50 -13.76 -2.25 4.86
C LYS A 50 -14.65 -2.42 3.63
N PHE A 51 -14.06 -2.48 2.44
CA PHE A 51 -14.82 -2.60 1.18
C PHE A 51 -14.90 -4.02 0.64
N ARG A 52 -14.42 -5.03 1.38
CA ARG A 52 -14.45 -6.47 0.99
C ARG A 52 -13.91 -6.73 -0.42
N TYR A 53 -12.89 -5.98 -0.84
CA TYR A 53 -12.32 -6.04 -2.19
C TYR A 53 -11.07 -6.91 -2.27
N ALA A 54 -11.18 -8.15 -1.79
CA ALA A 54 -10.08 -9.11 -1.86
C ALA A 54 -10.13 -9.98 -3.14
N ARG A 55 -11.29 -10.09 -3.76
CA ARG A 55 -11.53 -10.89 -4.97
C ARG A 55 -12.52 -10.16 -5.88
N ALA A 56 -12.36 -10.34 -7.20
CA ALA A 56 -13.33 -9.87 -8.18
C ALA A 56 -14.69 -10.55 -7.94
N THR A 57 -15.75 -9.74 -7.85
CA THR A 57 -17.12 -10.24 -7.62
C THR A 57 -17.86 -10.55 -8.93
N TYR A 58 -17.47 -9.90 -10.02
CA TYR A 58 -18.16 -9.97 -11.31
C TYR A 58 -17.29 -10.64 -12.37
N PHE A 59 -17.95 -11.24 -13.36
CA PHE A 59 -17.31 -11.68 -14.59
C PHE A 59 -17.17 -10.52 -15.58
N GLY A 60 -16.05 -10.51 -16.30
CA GLY A 60 -15.74 -9.52 -17.33
C GLY A 60 -15.05 -8.26 -16.81
N LEU A 61 -14.08 -7.77 -17.59
CA LEU A 61 -13.24 -6.64 -17.20
C LEU A 61 -14.03 -5.35 -16.97
N THR A 62 -15.07 -5.08 -17.76
CA THR A 62 -15.86 -3.84 -17.65
C THR A 62 -16.49 -3.70 -16.26
N LYS A 63 -17.14 -4.75 -15.75
CA LYS A 63 -17.79 -4.74 -14.44
C LYS A 63 -16.75 -4.68 -13.31
N VAL A 64 -15.66 -5.44 -13.42
CA VAL A 64 -14.58 -5.45 -12.41
C VAL A 64 -13.88 -4.09 -12.35
N ARG A 65 -13.63 -3.43 -13.50
CA ARG A 65 -13.04 -2.09 -13.56
C ARG A 65 -13.95 -1.06 -12.92
N ALA A 66 -15.23 -1.04 -13.28
CA ALA A 66 -16.20 -0.14 -12.68
C ALA A 66 -16.25 -0.32 -11.14
N GLN A 67 -16.31 -1.56 -10.66
CA GLN A 67 -16.26 -1.86 -9.23
C GLN A 67 -14.96 -1.35 -8.57
N SER A 68 -13.81 -1.53 -9.22
CA SER A 68 -12.51 -1.08 -8.72
C SER A 68 -12.48 0.45 -8.54
N HIS A 69 -12.90 1.19 -9.56
CA HIS A 69 -12.92 2.66 -9.52
C HIS A 69 -13.86 3.20 -8.46
N LEU A 70 -15.08 2.65 -8.37
CA LEU A 70 -16.04 3.06 -7.34
C LEU A 70 -15.48 2.84 -5.92
N LYS A 71 -14.88 1.68 -5.66
CA LYS A 71 -14.28 1.40 -4.35
C LYS A 71 -13.07 2.29 -4.05
N ALA A 72 -12.25 2.62 -5.07
CA ALA A 72 -11.16 3.57 -4.91
C ALA A 72 -11.66 4.98 -4.57
N MET A 73 -12.75 5.44 -5.20
CA MET A 73 -13.42 6.70 -4.82
C MET A 73 -13.90 6.67 -3.37
N CYS A 74 -14.52 5.57 -2.93
CA CYS A 74 -14.95 5.43 -1.53
C CYS A 74 -13.79 5.47 -0.53
N VAL A 75 -12.62 4.91 -0.86
CA VAL A 75 -11.41 5.04 -0.02
C VAL A 75 -10.99 6.50 0.13
N ASN A 76 -11.04 7.27 -0.95
CA ASN A 76 -10.70 8.69 -0.90
C ASN A 76 -11.70 9.48 -0.04
N LEU A 77 -13.00 9.20 -0.17
CA LEU A 77 -14.04 9.80 0.66
C LEU A 77 -13.84 9.46 2.14
N LEU A 78 -13.53 8.20 2.48
CA LEU A 78 -13.23 7.80 3.84
C LEU A 78 -11.99 8.51 4.40
N LYS A 79 -10.92 8.64 3.59
CA LYS A 79 -9.72 9.39 3.99
C LYS A 79 -10.04 10.87 4.24
N ALA A 80 -10.87 11.50 3.41
CA ALA A 80 -11.30 12.88 3.59
C ALA A 80 -12.13 13.04 4.87
N ALA A 81 -13.13 12.18 5.09
CA ALA A 81 -13.94 12.20 6.30
C ALA A 81 -13.09 12.06 7.57
N ASN A 82 -12.12 11.14 7.58
CA ASN A 82 -11.21 10.97 8.71
C ASN A 82 -10.33 12.20 8.97
N ARG A 83 -10.02 13.02 7.95
CA ARG A 83 -9.29 14.28 8.15
C ARG A 83 -10.16 15.36 8.78
N LEU A 84 -11.46 15.34 8.49
CA LEU A 84 -12.42 16.29 9.05
C LEU A 84 -12.83 15.92 10.49
N SER A 85 -12.83 14.64 10.84
CA SER A 85 -13.26 14.14 12.16
C SER A 85 -12.16 14.19 13.23
N VAL A 86 -10.90 14.40 12.86
CA VAL A 86 -9.82 14.59 13.82
C VAL A 86 -9.93 16.02 14.35
N PRO A 87 -10.13 16.24 15.66
CA PRO A 87 -10.06 17.59 16.19
C PRO A 87 -8.69 18.14 15.87
N VAL A 88 -8.64 19.31 15.22
CA VAL A 88 -7.41 20.10 15.13
C VAL A 88 -6.96 20.31 16.56
N ALA A 89 -5.89 19.61 16.97
CA ALA A 89 -5.22 19.95 18.21
C ALA A 89 -4.77 21.41 18.06
N ALA A 90 -5.34 22.27 18.90
CA ALA A 90 -4.90 23.65 19.08
C ALA A 90 -3.49 23.68 19.68
#